data_AF-A0A9E1ED65-F1
#
_entry.id   AF-A0A9E1ED65-F1
#
_cell.length_a   1.000
_cell.length_b   1.000
_cell.length_c   1.000
_cell.angle_alpha   90.00
_cell.angle_beta   90.00
_cell.angle_gamma   90.00
#
_symmetry.space_group_name_H-M   'P 1'
#
loop_
_entity.id
_entity.type
_entity.pdbx_description
1 polymer ?
#
loop_
_entity_poly.entity_id
_entity_poly.type
_entity_poly.pdbx_seq_one_letter_code
_entity_poly.pdbx_strand_id
1 'polypeptide(L)'
;MIDYLYYRFYRLWLHSSLAEGAVFMGMLMFSVILSTNVLTVWGMLTRYGIVAYPSDIQYYIIEGGIIALLSWRFFFRKRYDRIIARYDDESPVQRKSGAWVLALYVVSTIAVFFLEALQRQGKI
;
A
#
# COMPACT_ATOMS: atom_id res chain seq x y z
N MET A 1 3.59 -9.84 7.02
CA MET A 1 3.52 -8.39 6.83
C MET A 1 2.44 -7.98 5.82
N ILE A 2 2.51 -8.42 4.55
CA ILE A 2 1.52 -8.08 3.49
C ILE A 2 0.06 -8.37 3.90
N ASP A 3 -0.24 -9.60 4.36
CA ASP A 3 -1.60 -9.98 4.78
C ASP A 3 -2.10 -9.14 5.97
N TYR A 4 -1.18 -8.74 6.86
CA TYR A 4 -1.50 -7.90 8.01
C TYR A 4 -1.79 -6.46 7.62
N LEU A 5 -0.96 -5.85 6.76
CA LEU A 5 -1.22 -4.50 6.25
C LEU A 5 -2.55 -4.45 5.48
N TYR A 6 -2.81 -5.43 4.62
CA TYR A 6 -4.11 -5.56 3.95
C TYR A 6 -5.27 -5.60 4.95
N TYR A 7 -5.18 -6.42 6.01
CA TYR A 7 -6.19 -6.46 7.06
C TYR A 7 -6.39 -5.10 7.74
N ARG A 8 -5.31 -4.35 8.00
CA ARG A 8 -5.40 -3.00 8.57
C ARG A 8 -6.10 -2.01 7.64
N PHE A 9 -5.79 -2.04 6.35
CA PHE A 9 -6.51 -1.23 5.35
C PHE A 9 -7.98 -1.63 5.26
N TYR A 10 -8.30 -2.92 5.26
CA TYR A 10 -9.68 -3.42 5.33
C TYR A 10 -10.42 -2.88 6.56
N ARG A 11 -9.81 -2.97 7.75
CA ARG A 11 -10.38 -2.45 9.01
C ARG A 11 -10.60 -0.94 8.98
N LEU A 12 -9.69 -0.17 8.37
CA LEU A 12 -9.86 1.26 8.17
C LEU A 12 -11.11 1.54 7.30
N TRP A 13 -11.28 0.80 6.21
CA TRP A 13 -12.43 0.95 5.31
C TRP A 13 -13.75 0.47 5.91
N LEU A 14 -13.77 -0.44 6.87
CA LEU A 14 -14.98 -0.80 7.62
C LEU A 14 -15.59 0.36 8.39
N HIS A 15 -14.78 1.37 8.75
CA HIS A 15 -15.26 2.59 9.42
C HIS A 15 -15.68 3.70 8.43
N SER A 16 -15.63 3.43 7.12
CA SER A 16 -16.03 4.38 6.08
C SER A 16 -17.51 4.25 5.72
N SER A 17 -18.03 5.20 4.93
CA SER A 17 -19.36 5.12 4.32
C SER A 17 -19.51 4.00 3.28
N LEU A 18 -18.40 3.37 2.85
CA LEU A 18 -18.35 2.29 1.86
C LEU A 18 -17.94 0.96 2.50
N ALA A 19 -18.46 0.65 3.69
CA ALA A 19 -18.09 -0.54 4.45
C ALA A 19 -18.37 -1.86 3.68
N GLU A 20 -19.42 -1.92 2.86
CA GLU A 20 -19.73 -3.08 2.01
C GLU A 20 -18.62 -3.37 0.99
N GLY A 21 -17.90 -2.34 0.54
CA GLY A 21 -16.77 -2.43 -0.37
C GLY A 21 -15.41 -2.58 0.33
N ALA A 22 -15.35 -2.69 1.66
CA ALA A 22 -14.10 -2.58 2.42
C ALA A 22 -13.03 -3.60 2.03
N VAL A 23 -13.43 -4.81 1.61
CA VAL A 23 -12.51 -5.86 1.15
C VAL A 23 -11.75 -5.41 -0.11
N PHE A 24 -12.47 -4.83 -1.07
CA PHE A 24 -11.91 -4.31 -2.32
C PHE A 24 -11.16 -3.00 -2.11
N MET A 25 -11.77 -2.04 -1.41
CA MET A 25 -11.16 -0.74 -1.15
C MET A 25 -9.89 -0.86 -0.29
N GLY A 26 -9.87 -1.79 0.67
CA GLY A 26 -8.68 -2.12 1.45
C GLY A 26 -7.54 -2.65 0.58
N MET A 27 -7.85 -3.52 -0.39
CA MET A 27 -6.86 -4.02 -1.35
C MET A 27 -6.36 -2.90 -2.27
N LEU A 28 -7.27 -2.09 -2.81
CA LEU A 28 -6.93 -1.02 -3.74
C LEU A 28 -6.04 0.03 -3.07
N MET A 29 -6.43 0.51 -1.89
CA MET A 29 -5.66 1.51 -1.16
C MET A 29 -4.29 0.97 -0.73
N PHE A 30 -4.23 -0.29 -0.31
CA PHE A 30 -2.95 -0.93 -0.02
C PHE A 30 -2.07 -1.02 -1.28
N SER A 31 -2.65 -1.33 -2.44
CA SER A 31 -1.94 -1.38 -3.71
C SER A 31 -1.37 -0.02 -4.09
N VAL A 32 -2.14 1.06 -3.96
CA VAL A 32 -1.65 2.43 -4.22
C VAL A 32 -0.46 2.78 -3.33
N ILE A 33 -0.59 2.57 -2.02
CA ILE A 33 0.51 2.88 -1.07
C ILE A 33 1.75 2.02 -1.36
N LEU A 34 1.58 0.75 -1.74
CA LEU A 34 2.69 -0.10 -2.13
C LEU A 34 3.35 0.37 -3.44
N SER A 35 2.56 0.76 -4.44
CA SER A 35 3.05 1.34 -5.70
C SER A 35 3.85 2.61 -5.44
N THR A 36 3.38 3.50 -4.55
CA THR A 36 4.13 4.69 -4.13
C THR A 36 5.52 4.30 -3.60
N ASN A 37 5.60 3.30 -2.72
CA ASN A 37 6.89 2.84 -2.20
C ASN A 37 7.83 2.31 -3.29
N VAL A 38 7.31 1.52 -4.23
CA VAL A 38 8.10 1.00 -5.37
C VAL A 38 8.63 2.13 -6.24
N LEU A 39 7.78 3.11 -6.56
CA LEU A 39 8.14 4.27 -7.37
C LEU A 39 9.12 5.20 -6.66
N THR A 40 8.98 5.38 -5.35
CA THR A 40 9.93 6.16 -4.54
C THR A 40 11.32 5.51 -4.54
N VAL A 41 11.40 4.19 -4.37
CA VAL A 41 12.67 3.46 -4.48
C VAL A 41 13.26 3.62 -5.88
N TRP A 42 12.43 3.51 -6.93
CA TRP A 42 12.89 3.74 -8.29
C TRP A 42 13.44 5.16 -8.50
N GLY A 43 12.76 6.18 -7.98
CA GLY A 43 13.21 7.57 -8.01
C GLY A 43 14.56 7.75 -7.32
N MET A 44 14.76 7.11 -6.17
CA MET A 44 16.07 7.09 -5.49
C MET A 44 17.15 6.43 -6.35
N LEU A 45 16.89 5.26 -6.94
CA LEU A 45 17.85 4.58 -7.82
C LEU A 45 18.21 5.43 -9.05
N THR A 46 17.24 6.18 -9.57
CA THR A 46 17.46 7.09 -10.70
C THR A 46 18.43 8.21 -10.31
N ARG A 47 18.29 8.76 -9.09
CA ARG A 47 19.17 9.82 -8.58
C ARG A 47 20.62 9.37 -8.38
N TYR A 48 20.85 8.08 -8.15
CA TYR A 48 22.18 7.50 -8.07
C TYR A 48 22.72 7.01 -9.42
N GLY A 49 22.01 7.26 -10.53
CA GLY A 49 22.43 6.87 -11.87
C GLY A 49 22.35 5.36 -12.13
N ILE A 50 21.62 4.61 -11.30
CA ILE A 50 21.53 3.14 -11.38
C ILE A 50 20.50 2.73 -12.45
N VAL A 51 19.38 3.44 -12.52
CA VAL A 51 18.30 3.20 -13.49
C VAL A 51 17.84 4.51 -14.13
N ALA A 52 17.22 4.45 -15.29
CA ALA A 52 16.57 5.61 -15.89
C ALA A 52 15.22 5.90 -15.18
N TYR A 53 14.76 7.14 -15.27
CA TYR A 53 13.42 7.51 -14.79
C TYR A 53 12.36 6.70 -15.56
N PRO A 54 11.30 6.19 -14.88
CA PRO A 54 10.31 5.37 -15.55
C PRO A 54 9.48 6.23 -16.51
N SER A 55 9.19 5.71 -17.69
CA SER A 55 8.20 6.32 -18.58
C SER A 55 6.80 6.23 -18.00
N ASP A 56 5.87 7.05 -18.48
CA ASP A 56 4.45 7.00 -18.08
C ASP A 56 3.86 5.59 -18.26
N ILE A 57 4.25 4.89 -19.33
CA ILE A 57 3.81 3.51 -19.57
C ILE A 57 4.35 2.57 -18.48
N GLN A 58 5.62 2.71 -18.09
CA GLN A 58 6.20 1.90 -17.01
C GLN A 58 5.53 2.18 -15.67
N TYR A 59 5.16 3.44 -15.40
CA TYR A 59 4.39 3.81 -14.22
C TYR A 59 3.05 3.05 -14.17
N TYR A 60 2.27 3.09 -15.25
CA TYR A 60 0.98 2.38 -15.31
C TYR A 60 1.12 0.86 -15.23
N ILE A 61 2.18 0.30 -15.83
CA ILE A 61 2.47 -1.14 -15.73
C ILE A 61 2.77 -1.54 -14.27
N ILE A 62 3.54 -0.73 -13.54
CA ILE A 62 3.85 -0.99 -12.13
C ILE A 62 2.57 -0.94 -11.29
N GLU A 63 1.79 0.13 -11.42
CA GLU A 63 0.58 0.30 -10.63
C GLU A 63 -0.46 -0.78 -10.95
N GLY A 64 -0.79 -0.97 -12.23
CA GLY A 64 -1.72 -2.00 -12.67
C GLY A 64 -1.23 -3.42 -12.34
N GLY A 65 0.07 -3.67 -12.45
CA GLY A 65 0.70 -4.94 -12.10
C GLY A 65 0.56 -5.25 -10.61
N ILE A 66 0.84 -4.28 -9.73
CA ILE A 66 0.67 -4.44 -8.28
C ILE A 66 -0.80 -4.70 -7.93
N ILE A 67 -1.73 -3.94 -8.51
CA ILE A 67 -3.16 -4.14 -8.31
C ILE A 67 -3.56 -5.56 -8.75
N ALA A 68 -3.14 -6.01 -9.94
CA ALA A 68 -3.46 -7.34 -10.45
C ALA A 68 -2.87 -8.45 -9.55
N LEU A 69 -1.62 -8.30 -9.12
CA LEU A 69 -0.93 -9.27 -8.26
C LEU A 69 -1.57 -9.36 -6.87
N LEU A 70 -1.90 -8.22 -6.25
CA LEU A 70 -2.57 -8.20 -4.95
C LEU A 70 -4.02 -8.66 -5.05
N SER A 71 -4.71 -8.32 -6.14
CA SER A 71 -6.05 -8.83 -6.43
C SER A 71 -6.02 -10.35 -6.53
N TRP A 72 -5.12 -10.90 -7.34
CA TRP A 72 -4.91 -12.34 -7.40
C TRP A 72 -4.58 -12.92 -6.01
N ARG A 73 -3.60 -12.34 -5.30
CA ARG A 73 -3.19 -12.85 -3.98
C ARG A 73 -4.35 -12.94 -2.99
N PHE A 74 -5.20 -11.93 -2.90
CA PHE A 74 -6.24 -11.83 -1.87
C PHE A 74 -7.58 -12.43 -2.31
N PHE A 75 -7.99 -12.25 -3.56
CA PHE A 75 -9.28 -12.73 -4.05
C PHE A 75 -9.24 -14.15 -4.63
N PHE A 76 -8.07 -14.65 -5.05
CA PHE A 76 -7.96 -16.03 -5.52
C PHE A 76 -8.34 -17.00 -4.40
N ARG A 77 -9.32 -17.86 -4.69
CA ARG A 77 -9.93 -18.78 -3.72
C ARG A 77 -10.38 -18.08 -2.42
N LYS A 78 -10.86 -16.84 -2.52
CA LYS A 78 -11.35 -16.03 -1.39
C LYS A 78 -10.39 -16.00 -0.20
N ARG A 79 -9.08 -15.87 -0.47
CA ARG A 79 -8.06 -15.86 0.59
C ARG A 79 -8.27 -14.73 1.60
N TYR A 80 -8.89 -13.62 1.21
CA TYR A 80 -9.24 -12.52 2.09
C TYR A 80 -10.06 -12.97 3.31
N ASP A 81 -11.02 -13.91 3.16
CA ASP A 81 -11.83 -14.42 4.27
C ASP A 81 -10.95 -15.06 5.35
N ARG A 82 -9.97 -15.87 4.93
CA ARG A 82 -9.00 -16.49 5.85
C ARG A 82 -8.10 -15.47 6.52
N ILE A 83 -7.76 -14.38 5.83
CA ILE A 83 -6.94 -13.30 6.41
C ILE A 83 -7.76 -12.54 7.46
N ILE A 84 -9.01 -12.19 7.16
CA ILE A 84 -9.90 -11.49 8.08
C ILE A 84 -10.12 -12.36 9.33
N ALA A 85 -10.52 -13.62 9.15
CA ALA A 85 -10.75 -14.54 10.26
C ALA A 85 -9.51 -14.73 11.15
N ARG A 86 -8.30 -14.71 10.58
CA ARG A 86 -7.05 -14.84 11.31
C ARG A 86 -6.74 -13.67 12.25
N TYR A 87 -7.24 -12.47 11.96
CA TYR A 87 -6.96 -11.26 12.74
C TYR A 87 -8.21 -10.67 13.40
N ASP A 88 -9.37 -11.32 13.29
CA ASP A 88 -10.62 -10.77 13.82
C ASP A 88 -10.68 -10.83 15.35
N ASP A 89 -10.04 -11.86 15.93
CA ASP A 89 -9.93 -12.15 17.37
C ASP A 89 -8.91 -11.28 18.12
N GLU A 90 -8.34 -10.26 17.46
CA GLU A 90 -7.40 -9.34 18.09
C GLU A 90 -7.99 -8.61 19.30
N SER A 91 -7.24 -8.61 20.40
CA SER A 91 -7.55 -7.84 21.60
C SER A 91 -7.62 -6.33 21.31
N PRO A 92 -8.32 -5.53 22.14
CA PRO A 92 -8.38 -4.07 21.97
C PRO A 92 -7.00 -3.40 21.89
N VAL A 93 -6.03 -3.92 22.63
CA VAL A 93 -4.63 -3.42 22.65
C VAL A 93 -3.96 -3.69 21.30
N GLN A 94 -4.08 -4.91 20.76
CA GLN A 94 -3.54 -5.27 19.45
C GLN A 94 -4.17 -4.44 18.32
N ARG A 95 -5.50 -4.23 18.38
CA ARG A 95 -6.21 -3.38 17.40
C ARG A 95 -5.68 -1.94 17.41
N LYS A 96 -5.48 -1.34 18.58
CA LYS A 96 -4.92 0.01 18.71
C LYS A 96 -3.47 0.07 18.22
N SER A 97 -2.65 -0.90 18.61
CA SER A 97 -1.25 -1.01 18.13
C SER A 97 -1.19 -1.11 16.61
N GLY A 98 -2.08 -1.90 16.02
CA GLY A 98 -2.15 -2.08 14.59
C GLY A 98 -2.61 -0.84 13.81
N ALA A 99 -3.49 -0.03 14.38
CA ALA A 99 -3.84 1.28 13.82
C ALA A 99 -2.61 2.20 13.77
N TRP A 100 -1.79 2.21 14.83
CA TRP A 100 -0.52 2.94 14.85
C TRP A 100 0.48 2.43 13.82
N VAL A 101 0.59 1.11 13.63
CA VAL A 101 1.45 0.53 12.58
C VAL A 101 0.99 0.98 11.20
N LEU A 102 -0.33 0.97 10.94
CA LEU A 102 -0.88 1.45 9.66
C LEU A 102 -0.59 2.95 9.47
N ALA A 103 -0.83 3.77 10.50
CA ALA A 103 -0.58 5.21 10.45
C ALA A 103 0.90 5.50 10.16
N LEU A 104 1.81 4.83 10.88
CA LEU A 104 3.25 4.99 10.66
C LEU A 104 3.64 4.57 9.25
N TYR A 105 3.09 3.46 8.74
CA TYR A 105 3.36 3.00 7.37
C TYR A 105 2.90 4.02 6.31
N VAL A 106 1.69 4.54 6.43
CA VAL A 106 1.16 5.53 5.49
C VAL A 106 1.91 6.85 5.58
N VAL A 107 2.13 7.38 6.80
CA VAL A 107 2.84 8.64 7.01
C VAL A 107 4.29 8.56 6.52
N SER A 108 5.00 7.47 6.82
CA SER A 108 6.37 7.29 6.33
C SER A 108 6.42 7.15 4.81
N THR A 109 5.51 6.39 4.20
CA THR A 109 5.41 6.28 2.73
C THR A 109 5.23 7.66 2.08
N ILE A 110 4.26 8.44 2.58
CA ILE A 110 3.97 9.79 2.07
C ILE A 110 5.16 10.72 2.31
N ALA A 111 5.73 10.75 3.51
CA ALA A 111 6.85 11.62 3.85
C ALA A 111 8.07 11.34 2.96
N VAL A 112 8.44 10.07 2.77
CA VAL A 112 9.59 9.70 1.95
C VAL A 112 9.33 10.00 0.47
N PHE A 113 8.11 9.77 -0.03
CA PHE A 113 7.71 10.17 -1.38
C PHE A 113 7.85 11.69 -1.59
N PHE A 114 7.34 12.51 -0.66
CA PHE A 114 7.48 13.96 -0.74
C PHE A 114 8.93 14.42 -0.65
N LEU A 115 9.74 13.81 0.22
CA LEU A 115 11.18 14.12 0.31
C LEU A 115 11.91 13.80 -0.99
N GLU A 116 11.62 12.65 -1.62
CA GLU A 116 12.16 12.32 -2.94
C GLU A 116 11.73 13.34 -4.00
N ALA A 117 10.44 13.67 -4.04
CA ALA A 117 9.89 14.62 -5.01
C ALA A 117 10.47 16.04 -4.87
N LEU A 118 10.64 16.53 -3.64
CA LEU A 118 11.27 17.83 -3.36
C LEU A 118 12.74 17.84 -3.78
N GLN A 119 13.47 16.78 -3.44
CA GLN A 119 14.88 16.65 -3.82
C GLN A 119 15.07 16.50 -5.34
N ARG A 120 14.05 16.05 -6.07
CA ARG A 120 14.03 16.02 -7.53
C ARG A 120 13.88 17.43 -8.13
N GLN A 121 12.98 18.25 -7.60
CA GLN A 121 12.76 19.62 -8.11
C GLN A 121 13.99 20.52 -7.92
N GLY A 122 14.81 20.29 -6.89
CA GLY A 122 16.06 21.04 -6.66
C GLY A 122 17.21 20.72 -7.62
N LYS A 123 17.00 19.87 -8.65
CA LYS A 123 18.00 19.48 -9.65
C LYS A 123 17.60 19.82 -11.10
N ILE A 124 16.61 20.69 -11.30
CA ILE A 124 16.21 21.21 -12.61
C ILE A 124 16.97 22.51 -12.89
#